data_AF-A0A2U1B3C1-F1
#
_entry.id   AF-A0A2U1B3C1-F1
#
_cell.length_a   1.000
_cell.length_b   1.000
_cell.length_c   1.000
_cell.angle_alpha   90.00
_cell.angle_beta   90.00
_cell.angle_gamma   90.00
#
_symmetry.space_group_name_H-M   'P 1'
#
loop_
_entity.id
_entity.type
_entity.pdbx_description
1 polymer ?
#
loop_
_entity_poly.entity_id
_entity_poly.type
_entity_poly.pdbx_seq_one_letter_code
_entity_poly.pdbx_strand_id
1 'polypeptide(L)'
;MLKTLLLLIACSLLAISSPIAQAQQSHLSKLVIAKGKTYTVSPGNTLLVDTLIMQDKATMKFDPSLYGVLEAKIAYIGQKCVITSKGSDGKKGNREQAGSSGENGGDLTVSIHFAQLGNLIIDTSGGDGGKGADGKHGAAGIQDRYETRTATDPVTKKTTTTTVLVPGRAGTAGSDATMGGSGGHGGNITLQYSTEGFIPIFNNEAVKKNGIRILTTGGRQGQSGQPGKGGFQRADGGIKYAEIIPSSEGKIMLINRDNL
;
A
#
# COMPACT_ATOMS: atom_id res chain seq x y z
N MET A 1 -59.58 -1.90 -54.10
CA MET A 1 -58.48 -2.40 -53.24
C MET A 1 -57.31 -1.44 -53.33
N LEU A 2 -57.11 -0.55 -52.34
CA LEU A 2 -55.81 -0.02 -51.87
C LEU A 2 -56.11 1.09 -50.84
N LYS A 3 -56.41 0.69 -49.60
CA LYS A 3 -56.50 1.56 -48.42
C LYS A 3 -55.59 0.97 -47.36
N THR A 4 -54.27 1.06 -47.55
CA THR A 4 -53.27 0.66 -46.55
C THR A 4 -51.87 1.03 -47.04
N LEU A 5 -51.59 2.33 -47.20
CA LEU A 5 -50.22 2.79 -47.43
C LEU A 5 -50.03 4.20 -46.88
N LEU A 6 -50.41 4.41 -45.61
CA LEU A 6 -50.20 5.70 -44.95
C LEU A 6 -50.14 5.52 -43.43
N LEU A 7 -49.33 4.57 -42.96
CA LEU A 7 -49.15 4.35 -41.53
C LEU A 7 -47.87 3.56 -41.22
N LEU A 8 -46.68 4.06 -41.54
CA LEU A 8 -45.42 3.44 -41.06
C LEU A 8 -44.16 4.34 -41.23
N ILE A 9 -44.29 5.67 -41.10
CA ILE A 9 -43.13 6.60 -41.03
C ILE A 9 -43.37 7.65 -39.94
N ALA A 10 -43.65 7.21 -38.71
CA ALA A 10 -43.86 8.13 -37.57
C ALA A 10 -43.48 7.50 -36.20
N CYS A 11 -42.48 6.63 -36.13
CA CYS A 11 -42.10 5.96 -34.87
C CYS A 11 -40.59 5.69 -34.69
N SER A 12 -39.71 6.49 -35.31
CA SER A 12 -38.25 6.33 -35.19
C SER A 12 -37.51 7.60 -34.77
N LEU A 13 -38.15 8.45 -33.96
CA LEU A 13 -37.50 9.48 -33.15
C LEU A 13 -37.99 9.39 -31.69
N LEU A 14 -37.82 8.21 -31.07
CA LEU A 14 -37.86 8.10 -29.63
C LEU A 14 -36.47 8.45 -29.09
N ALA A 15 -36.40 9.63 -28.50
CA ALA A 15 -35.27 10.21 -27.83
C ALA A 15 -34.56 9.21 -26.91
N ILE A 16 -33.34 8.84 -27.27
CA ILE A 16 -32.37 8.27 -26.34
C ILE A 16 -31.82 9.43 -25.51
N SER A 17 -32.67 10.04 -24.70
CA SER A 17 -32.23 10.93 -23.62
C SER A 17 -31.64 10.05 -22.52
N SER A 18 -30.37 9.67 -22.68
CA SER A 18 -29.60 9.13 -21.58
C SER A 18 -29.61 10.21 -20.48
N PRO A 19 -30.05 9.92 -19.25
CA PRO A 19 -29.81 10.87 -18.17
C PRO A 19 -28.29 10.92 -17.98
N ILE A 20 -27.69 12.01 -18.46
CA ILE A 20 -26.38 12.42 -17.98
C ILE A 20 -26.60 12.66 -16.50
N ALA A 21 -26.26 11.67 -15.67
CA ALA A 21 -26.18 11.82 -14.24
C ALA A 21 -25.12 12.89 -14.00
N GLN A 22 -25.55 14.15 -13.92
CA GLN A 22 -24.72 15.22 -13.41
C GLN A 22 -24.33 14.76 -12.01
N ALA A 23 -23.07 14.37 -11.85
CA ALA A 23 -22.47 14.06 -10.57
C ALA A 23 -22.63 15.32 -9.71
N GLN A 24 -23.68 15.33 -8.91
CA GLN A 24 -24.08 16.47 -8.12
C GLN A 24 -22.98 16.65 -7.07
N GLN A 25 -22.14 17.67 -7.29
CA GLN A 25 -21.05 18.04 -6.40
C GLN A 25 -21.65 18.27 -5.01
N SER A 26 -21.41 17.34 -4.08
CA SER A 26 -22.16 17.29 -2.83
C SER A 26 -21.67 18.38 -1.88
N HIS A 27 -22.33 19.54 -1.94
CA HIS A 27 -22.19 20.58 -0.93
C HIS A 27 -22.97 20.19 0.32
N LEU A 28 -22.29 20.10 1.46
CA LEU A 28 -22.90 19.77 2.75
C LEU A 28 -22.90 20.99 3.66
N SER A 29 -24.02 21.30 4.32
CA SER A 29 -24.02 22.36 5.34
C SER A 29 -23.21 21.96 6.57
N LYS A 30 -23.22 20.67 6.92
CA LYS A 30 -22.48 20.15 8.07
C LYS A 30 -22.11 18.70 7.88
N LEU A 31 -20.85 18.38 8.18
CA LEU A 31 -20.36 17.01 8.28
C LEU A 31 -19.76 16.78 9.66
N VAL A 32 -20.20 15.72 10.34
CA VAL A 32 -19.62 15.29 11.62
C VAL A 32 -19.05 13.89 11.45
N ILE A 33 -17.74 13.75 11.60
CA ILE A 33 -17.06 12.47 11.67
C ILE A 33 -16.86 12.14 13.15
N ALA A 34 -17.62 11.15 13.62
CA ALA A 34 -17.61 10.74 15.01
C ALA A 34 -16.25 10.16 15.44
N LYS A 35 -16.03 10.11 16.75
CA LYS A 35 -14.77 9.68 17.38
C LYS A 35 -14.33 8.31 16.84
N GLY A 36 -13.11 8.25 16.30
CA GLY A 36 -12.54 7.01 15.75
C GLY A 36 -13.23 6.47 14.50
N LYS A 37 -14.14 7.22 13.88
CA LYS A 37 -14.84 6.78 12.65
C LYS A 37 -14.14 7.29 11.41
N THR A 38 -14.33 6.55 10.32
CA THR A 38 -13.83 6.90 9.00
C THR A 38 -14.98 7.35 8.11
N TYR A 39 -14.79 8.48 7.44
CA TYR A 39 -15.66 8.96 6.37
C TYR A 39 -14.90 8.87 5.04
N THR A 40 -15.48 8.22 4.04
CA THR A 40 -14.87 8.09 2.71
C THR A 40 -15.52 9.06 1.75
N VAL A 41 -14.71 9.93 1.14
CA VAL A 41 -15.15 10.93 0.16
C VAL A 41 -15.29 10.23 -1.20
N SER A 42 -16.51 9.79 -1.53
CA SER A 42 -16.81 9.07 -2.76
C SER A 42 -18.15 9.52 -3.34
N PRO A 43 -18.37 9.39 -4.66
CA PRO A 43 -17.44 8.90 -5.68
C PRO A 43 -16.53 9.97 -6.29
N GLY A 44 -16.84 11.27 -6.12
CA GLY A 44 -16.14 12.35 -6.84
C GLY A 44 -14.82 12.83 -6.22
N ASN A 45 -14.36 12.21 -5.14
CA ASN A 45 -13.17 12.60 -4.35
C ASN A 45 -13.14 14.11 -3.96
N THR A 46 -14.29 14.76 -4.00
CA THR A 46 -14.48 16.19 -3.75
C THR A 46 -15.52 16.35 -2.65
N LEU A 47 -15.16 17.07 -1.59
CA LEU A 47 -16.04 17.39 -0.48
C LEU A 47 -16.03 18.90 -0.27
N LEU A 48 -17.20 19.51 -0.47
CA LEU A 48 -17.44 20.90 -0.11
C LEU A 48 -18.37 20.91 1.10
N VAL A 49 -17.94 21.54 2.19
CA VAL A 49 -18.71 21.57 3.44
C VAL A 49 -18.64 22.93 4.09
N ASP A 50 -19.76 23.46 4.58
CA ASP A 50 -19.73 24.69 5.38
C ASP A 50 -19.04 24.41 6.72
N THR A 51 -19.57 23.46 7.51
CA THR A 51 -19.02 23.10 8.82
C THR A 51 -18.50 21.65 8.87
N LEU A 52 -17.19 21.48 9.04
CA LEU A 52 -16.56 20.19 9.28
C LEU A 52 -16.27 19.98 10.78
N ILE A 53 -16.72 18.87 11.35
CA ILE A 53 -16.38 18.48 12.72
C ILE A 53 -15.75 17.10 12.68
N MET A 54 -14.46 17.02 13.01
CA MET A 54 -13.73 15.77 13.17
C MET A 54 -13.45 15.54 14.64
N GLN A 55 -14.16 14.60 15.27
CA GLN A 55 -13.90 14.23 16.66
C GLN A 55 -12.58 13.45 16.79
N ASP A 56 -12.08 13.24 18.01
CA ASP A 56 -10.79 12.58 18.24
C ASP A 56 -10.64 11.27 17.44
N LYS A 57 -9.49 11.09 16.81
CA LYS A 57 -9.13 9.92 15.99
C LYS A 57 -10.04 9.72 14.78
N ALA A 58 -10.86 10.70 14.40
CA ALA A 58 -11.64 10.63 13.17
C ALA A 58 -10.72 10.61 11.95
N THR A 59 -11.15 9.90 10.91
CA THR A 59 -10.43 9.79 9.64
C THR A 59 -11.32 10.23 8.49
N MET A 60 -10.82 11.07 7.62
CA MET A 60 -11.39 11.37 6.31
C MET A 60 -10.51 10.74 5.25
N LYS A 61 -11.07 9.86 4.43
CA LYS A 61 -10.36 9.10 3.41
C LYS A 61 -10.79 9.53 2.01
N PHE A 62 -9.82 9.91 1.20
CA PHE A 62 -9.91 10.15 -0.23
C PHE A 62 -9.41 8.91 -0.99
N ASP A 63 -9.91 8.71 -2.19
CA ASP A 63 -9.40 7.70 -3.12
C ASP A 63 -8.01 8.14 -3.63
N PRO A 64 -6.95 7.34 -3.45
CA PRO A 64 -5.60 7.67 -3.92
C PRO A 64 -5.49 7.70 -5.46
N SER A 65 -6.40 7.06 -6.19
CA SER A 65 -6.40 7.00 -7.65
C SER A 65 -6.97 8.27 -8.31
N LEU A 66 -7.61 9.14 -7.52
CA LEU A 66 -8.26 10.36 -7.98
C LEU A 66 -7.65 11.58 -7.29
N TYR A 67 -7.71 12.73 -7.96
CA TYR A 67 -7.34 14.00 -7.33
C TYR A 67 -8.35 14.35 -6.23
N GLY A 68 -7.89 14.54 -5.00
CA GLY A 68 -8.73 14.84 -3.85
C GLY A 68 -8.92 16.34 -3.64
N VAL A 69 -10.15 16.76 -3.33
CA VAL A 69 -10.47 18.15 -2.97
C VAL A 69 -11.31 18.19 -1.70
N LEU A 70 -10.81 18.90 -0.70
CA LEU A 70 -11.55 19.25 0.51
C LEU A 70 -11.66 20.77 0.61
N GLU A 71 -12.87 21.29 0.67
CA GLU A 71 -13.15 22.67 1.05
C GLU A 71 -14.06 22.68 2.28
N ALA A 72 -13.55 23.22 3.39
CA ALA A 72 -14.32 23.43 4.61
C ALA A 72 -14.29 24.91 5.00
N LYS A 73 -15.45 25.58 5.00
CA LYS A 73 -15.54 27.00 5.37
C LYS A 73 -15.23 27.24 6.85
N ILE A 74 -15.51 26.27 7.71
CA ILE A 74 -15.10 26.25 9.11
C ILE A 74 -14.89 24.81 9.57
N ALA A 75 -13.82 24.56 10.34
CA ALA A 75 -13.50 23.24 10.84
C ALA A 75 -13.17 23.23 12.34
N TYR A 76 -13.69 22.20 13.02
CA TYR A 76 -13.39 21.84 14.39
C TYR A 76 -12.71 20.47 14.39
N ILE A 77 -11.40 20.46 14.62
CA ILE A 77 -10.58 19.26 14.57
C ILE A 77 -10.16 18.86 15.99
N GLY A 78 -10.52 17.65 16.38
CA GLY A 78 -10.12 17.01 17.64
C GLY A 78 -8.67 16.52 17.61
N GLN A 79 -8.38 15.53 18.45
CA GLN A 79 -7.04 15.00 18.62
C GLN A 79 -6.76 13.79 17.72
N LYS A 80 -5.58 13.77 17.09
CA LYS A 80 -5.10 12.66 16.25
C LYS A 80 -6.03 12.36 15.07
N CYS A 81 -6.64 13.40 14.51
CA CYS A 81 -7.47 13.28 13.31
C CYS A 81 -6.58 13.05 12.09
N VAL A 82 -7.12 12.37 11.08
CA VAL A 82 -6.39 12.05 9.85
C VAL A 82 -7.21 12.43 8.64
N ILE A 83 -6.64 13.19 7.72
CA ILE A 83 -7.14 13.35 6.36
C ILE A 83 -6.14 12.62 5.46
N THR A 84 -6.58 11.65 4.65
CA THR A 84 -5.64 10.80 3.92
C THR A 84 -6.10 10.44 2.52
N SER A 85 -5.14 10.43 1.61
CA SER A 85 -5.17 9.83 0.27
C SER A 85 -4.00 8.84 0.13
N LYS A 86 -3.56 8.21 1.23
CA LYS A 86 -2.44 7.29 1.25
C LYS A 86 -2.69 6.09 0.33
N GLY A 87 -1.67 5.71 -0.43
CA GLY A 87 -1.68 4.50 -1.27
C GLY A 87 -1.71 3.20 -0.45
N SER A 88 -2.36 2.17 -0.97
CA SER A 88 -2.43 0.87 -0.31
C SER A 88 -1.08 0.15 -0.34
N ASP A 89 -0.75 -0.57 0.74
CA ASP A 89 0.45 -1.40 0.77
C ASP A 89 0.33 -2.59 -0.20
N GLY A 90 1.46 -2.99 -0.76
CA GLY A 90 1.60 -4.14 -1.61
C GLY A 90 1.38 -5.45 -0.87
N LYS A 91 0.87 -6.45 -1.59
CA LYS A 91 0.63 -7.79 -1.08
C LYS A 91 1.92 -8.59 -1.03
N LYS A 92 2.05 -9.42 0.00
CA LYS A 92 3.16 -10.38 0.12
C LYS A 92 3.17 -11.31 -1.09
N GLY A 93 4.36 -11.55 -1.63
CA GLY A 93 4.59 -12.50 -2.70
C GLY A 93 4.39 -13.95 -2.25
N ASN A 94 4.46 -14.85 -3.22
CA ASN A 94 4.47 -16.30 -3.03
C ASN A 94 5.68 -16.90 -3.80
N ARG A 95 5.76 -18.22 -3.94
CA ARG A 95 6.91 -18.88 -4.62
C ARG A 95 7.01 -18.61 -6.12
N GLU A 96 5.90 -18.19 -6.70
CA GLU A 96 5.74 -17.97 -8.14
C GLU A 96 5.77 -16.49 -8.47
N GLN A 97 5.29 -15.65 -7.54
CA GLN A 97 5.10 -14.21 -7.74
C GLN A 97 5.85 -13.41 -6.68
N ALA A 98 6.55 -12.37 -7.11
CA ALA A 98 7.15 -11.37 -6.23
C ALA A 98 6.09 -10.66 -5.38
N GLY A 99 6.54 -9.97 -4.33
CA GLY A 99 5.66 -9.03 -3.61
C GLY A 99 5.14 -7.97 -4.57
N SER A 100 3.86 -7.61 -4.46
CA SER A 100 3.32 -6.54 -5.31
C SER A 100 3.83 -5.19 -4.84
N SER A 101 3.94 -4.24 -5.77
CA SER A 101 4.25 -2.85 -5.40
C SER A 101 3.12 -2.25 -4.55
N GLY A 102 3.47 -1.28 -3.71
CA GLY A 102 2.50 -0.39 -3.07
C GLY A 102 1.92 0.60 -4.07
N GLU A 103 0.71 1.07 -3.82
CA GLU A 103 0.04 2.08 -4.65
C GLU A 103 0.60 3.47 -4.34
N ASN A 104 0.48 4.37 -5.31
CA ASN A 104 0.82 5.78 -5.10
C ASN A 104 -0.18 6.42 -4.16
N GLY A 105 0.27 7.39 -3.37
CA GLY A 105 -0.62 8.31 -2.69
C GLY A 105 -1.24 9.29 -3.68
N GLY A 106 -2.51 9.64 -3.45
CA GLY A 106 -3.24 10.58 -4.29
C GLY A 106 -2.89 12.03 -3.97
N ASP A 107 -2.85 12.85 -5.01
CA ASP A 107 -2.73 14.30 -4.86
C ASP A 107 -3.96 14.87 -4.14
N LEU A 108 -3.75 15.81 -3.22
CA LEU A 108 -4.80 16.34 -2.35
C LEU A 108 -4.71 17.86 -2.19
N THR A 109 -5.81 18.55 -2.50
CA THR A 109 -6.01 19.95 -2.11
C THR A 109 -6.94 20.04 -0.92
N VAL A 110 -6.47 20.72 0.13
CA VAL A 110 -7.19 20.97 1.37
C VAL A 110 -7.28 22.47 1.57
N SER A 111 -8.50 23.01 1.58
CA SER A 111 -8.81 24.41 1.89
C SER A 111 -9.69 24.46 3.13
N ILE A 112 -9.12 24.86 4.27
CA ILE A 112 -9.81 24.80 5.57
C ILE A 112 -9.57 26.08 6.37
N HIS A 113 -10.65 26.68 6.89
CA HIS A 113 -10.55 27.62 8.00
C HIS A 113 -10.70 26.87 9.33
N PHE A 114 -9.68 26.90 10.19
CA PHE A 114 -9.71 26.20 11.47
C PHE A 114 -10.20 27.11 12.60
N ALA A 115 -11.42 26.86 13.08
CA ALA A 115 -11.93 27.46 14.32
C ALA A 115 -11.35 26.77 15.55
N GLN A 116 -11.08 25.47 15.45
CA GLN A 116 -10.40 24.70 16.50
C GLN A 116 -9.49 23.64 15.89
N LEU A 117 -8.27 23.52 16.42
CA LEU A 117 -7.31 22.50 16.00
C LEU A 117 -6.67 21.81 17.21
N GLY A 118 -6.97 20.52 17.39
CA GLY A 118 -6.21 19.62 18.26
C GLY A 118 -4.93 19.18 17.56
N ASN A 119 -4.98 18.04 16.89
CA ASN A 119 -3.86 17.53 16.10
C ASN A 119 -4.40 16.86 14.84
N LEU A 120 -3.91 17.30 13.70
CA LEU A 120 -4.29 16.83 12.37
C LEU A 120 -3.08 16.20 11.67
N ILE A 121 -3.27 15.04 11.09
CA ILE A 121 -2.33 14.43 10.15
C ILE A 121 -2.96 14.51 8.76
N ILE A 122 -2.23 15.05 7.79
CA ILE A 122 -2.59 14.96 6.38
C ILE A 122 -1.60 14.01 5.71
N ASP A 123 -2.09 12.88 5.22
CA ASP A 123 -1.28 11.76 4.76
C ASP A 123 -1.58 11.41 3.30
N THR A 124 -0.67 11.80 2.41
CA THR A 124 -0.65 11.48 0.98
C THR A 124 0.49 10.52 0.66
N SER A 125 1.02 9.77 1.62
CA SER A 125 2.16 8.88 1.40
C SER A 125 1.86 7.74 0.41
N GLY A 126 2.92 7.20 -0.19
CA GLY A 126 2.82 5.95 -0.95
C GLY A 126 2.63 4.74 -0.05
N GLY A 127 2.05 3.68 -0.60
CA GLY A 127 1.97 2.38 0.06
C GLY A 127 3.33 1.68 0.08
N ASP A 128 3.62 0.93 1.15
CA ASP A 128 4.84 0.12 1.24
C ASP A 128 4.76 -1.06 0.26
N GLY A 129 5.88 -1.46 -0.34
CA GLY A 129 5.96 -2.66 -1.18
C GLY A 129 5.79 -3.94 -0.37
N GLY A 130 5.09 -4.92 -0.96
CA GLY A 130 4.88 -6.22 -0.33
C GLY A 130 6.18 -7.01 -0.19
N LYS A 131 6.33 -7.78 0.89
CA LYS A 131 7.51 -8.64 1.08
C LYS A 131 7.55 -9.78 0.07
N GLY A 132 8.75 -10.21 -0.31
CA GLY A 132 8.98 -11.45 -1.04
C GLY A 132 8.68 -12.70 -0.22
N ALA A 133 8.70 -13.86 -0.88
CA ALA A 133 8.53 -15.17 -0.26
C ALA A 133 9.87 -15.89 -0.13
N ASP A 134 10.06 -16.58 0.99
CA ASP A 134 11.26 -17.39 1.23
C ASP A 134 11.23 -18.70 0.43
N GLY A 135 12.44 -19.14 0.06
CA GLY A 135 12.67 -20.45 -0.49
C GLY A 135 12.59 -21.54 0.57
N LYS A 136 12.24 -22.76 0.15
CA LYS A 136 12.30 -23.96 1.00
C LYS A 136 13.70 -24.55 0.96
N HIS A 137 14.19 -24.96 2.12
CA HIS A 137 15.41 -25.76 2.18
C HIS A 137 15.23 -27.11 1.50
N GLY A 138 16.28 -27.55 0.81
CA GLY A 138 16.37 -28.90 0.32
C GLY A 138 16.55 -29.90 1.46
N ALA A 139 16.10 -31.14 1.24
CA ALA A 139 16.36 -32.23 2.17
C ALA A 139 17.87 -32.50 2.25
N ALA A 140 18.34 -32.75 3.47
CA ALA A 140 19.72 -33.12 3.71
C ALA A 140 20.08 -34.40 2.94
N GLY A 141 21.27 -34.40 2.34
CA GLY A 141 21.87 -35.62 1.82
C GLY A 141 22.66 -36.34 2.91
N ILE A 142 23.22 -37.49 2.54
CA ILE A 142 24.15 -38.26 3.37
C ILE A 142 25.54 -37.99 2.83
N GLN A 143 26.48 -37.57 3.69
CA GLN A 143 27.87 -37.38 3.29
C GLN A 143 28.58 -38.72 3.14
N ASP A 144 29.63 -38.73 2.31
CA ASP A 144 30.58 -39.83 2.24
C ASP A 144 31.14 -40.11 3.63
N ARG A 145 31.22 -41.39 4.00
CA ARG A 145 31.78 -41.80 5.29
C ARG A 145 32.69 -42.99 5.12
N TYR A 146 33.69 -43.09 5.99
CA TYR A 146 34.53 -44.27 6.08
C TYR A 146 33.97 -45.23 7.12
N GLU A 147 33.80 -46.50 6.74
CA GLU A 147 33.39 -47.57 7.63
C GLU A 147 34.52 -48.59 7.76
N THR A 148 34.82 -48.97 9.00
CA THR A 148 35.76 -50.05 9.28
C THR A 148 35.02 -51.38 9.20
N ARG A 149 35.43 -52.24 8.27
CA ARG A 149 34.90 -53.60 8.14
C ARG A 149 35.96 -54.59 8.58
N THR A 150 35.60 -55.45 9.51
CA THR A 150 36.49 -56.48 10.04
C THR A 150 35.98 -57.84 9.59
N ALA A 151 36.82 -58.57 8.86
CA ALA A 151 36.55 -59.94 8.44
C ALA A 151 37.57 -60.87 9.11
N THR A 152 37.09 -61.93 9.75
CA THR A 152 37.95 -62.98 10.31
C THR A 152 37.88 -64.19 9.39
N ASP A 153 39.03 -64.62 8.88
CA ASP A 153 39.12 -65.81 8.06
C ASP A 153 38.73 -67.05 8.90
N PRO A 154 37.73 -67.85 8.48
CA PRO A 154 37.22 -68.96 9.28
C PRO A 154 38.25 -70.10 9.45
N VAL A 155 39.22 -70.21 8.53
CA VAL A 155 40.26 -71.26 8.49
C VAL A 155 41.53 -70.80 9.19
N THR A 156 42.04 -69.61 8.89
CA THR A 156 43.31 -69.12 9.44
C THR A 156 43.17 -68.32 10.75
N LYS A 157 41.92 -68.00 11.15
CA LYS A 157 41.57 -67.14 12.30
C LYS A 157 42.21 -65.74 12.26
N LYS A 158 42.81 -65.34 11.14
CA LYS A 158 43.42 -64.02 10.97
C LYS A 158 42.33 -62.98 10.72
N THR A 159 42.36 -61.91 11.51
CA THR A 159 41.46 -60.78 11.38
C THR A 159 42.05 -59.75 10.43
N THR A 160 41.34 -59.43 9.35
CA THR A 160 41.68 -58.34 8.44
C THR A 160 40.71 -57.20 8.66
N THR A 161 41.26 -56.01 8.92
CA THR A 161 40.49 -54.77 9.04
C THR A 161 40.68 -53.95 7.77
N THR A 162 39.58 -53.62 7.10
CA THR A 162 39.59 -52.80 5.89
C THR A 162 38.75 -51.57 6.12
N THR A 163 39.32 -50.39 5.84
CA THR A 163 38.57 -49.14 5.80
C THR A 163 37.94 -49.01 4.42
N VAL A 164 36.62 -48.92 4.36
CA VAL A 164 35.85 -48.82 3.12
C VAL A 164 35.20 -47.45 3.06
N LEU A 165 35.37 -46.74 1.93
CA LEU A 165 34.59 -45.55 1.62
C LEU A 165 33.17 -45.96 1.26
N VAL A 166 32.19 -45.47 2.02
CA VAL A 166 30.76 -45.56 1.70
C VAL A 166 30.36 -44.23 1.05
N PRO A 167 30.08 -44.23 -0.26
CA PRO A 167 29.63 -43.03 -0.94
C PRO A 167 28.33 -42.53 -0.32
N GLY A 168 28.24 -41.22 -0.18
CA GLY A 168 27.07 -40.52 0.29
C GLY A 168 25.93 -40.55 -0.72
N ARG A 169 24.82 -39.92 -0.33
CA ARG A 169 23.66 -39.70 -1.19
C ARG A 169 23.40 -38.21 -1.25
N ALA A 170 23.36 -37.64 -2.45
CA ALA A 170 23.05 -36.23 -2.63
C ALA A 170 21.70 -35.87 -1.98
N GLY A 171 21.60 -34.65 -1.46
CA GLY A 171 20.36 -34.08 -0.95
C GLY A 171 19.44 -33.63 -2.09
N THR A 172 18.47 -32.78 -1.77
CA THR A 172 17.69 -32.04 -2.78
C THR A 172 18.16 -30.59 -2.87
N ALA A 173 17.90 -29.95 -4.02
CA ALA A 173 18.13 -28.52 -4.15
C ALA A 173 17.20 -27.73 -3.21
N GLY A 174 17.65 -26.55 -2.81
CA GLY A 174 16.78 -25.56 -2.21
C GLY A 174 15.91 -24.90 -3.29
N SER A 175 14.76 -24.34 -2.89
CA SER A 175 13.91 -23.60 -3.82
C SER A 175 14.25 -22.12 -3.85
N ASP A 176 13.92 -21.46 -4.95
CA ASP A 176 14.05 -20.02 -5.08
C ASP A 176 13.17 -19.27 -4.07
N ALA A 177 13.64 -18.08 -3.73
CA ALA A 177 12.86 -17.02 -3.09
C ALA A 177 12.37 -16.01 -4.14
N THR A 178 11.48 -15.11 -3.72
CA THR A 178 11.02 -13.99 -4.56
C THR A 178 11.42 -12.65 -3.99
N MET A 179 11.61 -11.66 -4.87
CA MET A 179 11.86 -10.29 -4.48
C MET A 179 10.61 -9.65 -3.81
N GLY A 180 10.83 -8.64 -2.97
CA GLY A 180 9.77 -7.74 -2.52
C GLY A 180 9.40 -6.71 -3.58
N GLY A 181 8.18 -6.16 -3.48
CA GLY A 181 7.69 -5.12 -4.38
C GLY A 181 8.27 -3.75 -4.08
N SER A 182 8.14 -2.84 -5.04
CA SER A 182 8.48 -1.42 -4.84
C SER A 182 7.49 -0.69 -3.94
N GLY A 183 7.95 0.37 -3.28
CA GLY A 183 7.04 1.31 -2.64
C GLY A 183 6.39 2.25 -3.66
N GLY A 184 5.18 2.72 -3.36
CA GLY A 184 4.49 3.72 -4.18
C GLY A 184 5.07 5.12 -4.01
N HIS A 185 4.78 6.01 -4.95
CA HIS A 185 5.12 7.42 -4.85
C HIS A 185 4.21 8.15 -3.86
N GLY A 186 4.73 9.14 -3.14
CA GLY A 186 3.90 10.06 -2.35
C GLY A 186 3.19 11.08 -3.24
N GLY A 187 1.94 11.39 -2.90
CA GLY A 187 1.12 12.40 -3.56
C GLY A 187 1.47 13.81 -3.11
N ASN A 188 1.22 14.77 -3.98
CA ASN A 188 1.38 16.20 -3.71
C ASN A 188 0.26 16.71 -2.81
N ILE A 189 0.56 17.72 -2.00
CA ILE A 189 -0.42 18.38 -1.15
C ILE A 189 -0.42 19.89 -1.38
N THR A 190 -1.61 20.45 -1.53
CA THR A 190 -1.86 21.88 -1.40
C THR A 190 -2.71 22.11 -0.17
N LEU A 191 -2.14 22.73 0.86
CA LEU A 191 -2.88 23.13 2.06
C LEU A 191 -3.06 24.64 2.07
N GLN A 192 -4.29 25.08 1.86
CA GLN A 192 -4.73 26.45 2.05
C GLN A 192 -5.43 26.52 3.41
N TYR A 193 -4.93 27.34 4.32
CA TYR A 193 -5.45 27.38 5.68
C TYR A 193 -5.59 28.80 6.20
N SER A 194 -6.55 28.99 7.09
CA SER A 194 -6.71 30.16 7.95
C SER A 194 -7.08 29.69 9.36
N THR A 195 -6.92 30.54 10.36
CA THR A 195 -7.11 30.16 11.77
C THR A 195 -7.86 31.20 12.58
N GLU A 196 -8.66 30.74 13.54
CA GLU A 196 -9.37 31.62 14.46
C GLU A 196 -8.54 31.83 15.74
N GLY A 197 -7.59 32.77 15.67
CA GLY A 197 -6.87 33.27 16.86
C GLY A 197 -5.79 32.33 17.42
N PHE A 198 -5.21 31.44 16.61
CA PHE A 198 -4.07 30.61 17.01
C PHE A 198 -3.11 30.34 15.85
N ILE A 199 -1.85 30.02 16.16
CA ILE A 199 -0.85 29.67 15.13
C ILE A 199 -0.74 28.15 15.04
N PRO A 200 -0.92 27.54 13.84
CA PRO A 200 -0.70 26.12 13.66
C PRO A 200 0.80 25.79 13.67
N ILE A 201 1.17 24.68 14.29
CA ILE A 201 2.56 24.22 14.38
C ILE A 201 2.72 22.99 13.48
N PHE A 202 3.60 23.12 12.48
CA PHE A 202 3.81 22.08 11.49
C PHE A 202 4.91 21.09 11.89
N ASN A 203 4.66 19.80 11.61
CA ASN A 203 5.65 18.72 11.66
C ASN A 203 6.45 18.61 12.97
N ASN A 204 5.82 18.94 14.09
CA ASN A 204 6.41 18.80 15.42
C ASN A 204 5.63 17.75 16.25
N GLU A 205 6.24 16.58 16.47
CA GLU A 205 5.60 15.47 17.19
C GLU A 205 5.37 15.73 18.68
N ALA A 206 6.10 16.68 19.28
CA ALA A 206 5.94 17.02 20.70
C ALA A 206 4.67 17.86 20.95
N VAL A 207 4.08 18.44 19.91
CA VAL A 207 2.93 19.34 20.00
C VAL A 207 1.62 18.55 20.12
N LYS A 208 0.92 18.79 21.23
CA LYS A 208 -0.36 18.14 21.56
C LYS A 208 -1.59 18.94 21.14
N LYS A 209 -1.45 20.18 20.68
CA LYS A 209 -2.56 21.08 20.30
C LYS A 209 -2.11 22.03 19.18
N ASN A 210 -3.02 22.43 18.30
CA ASN A 210 -2.76 23.24 17.12
C ASN A 210 -1.71 22.61 16.16
N GLY A 211 -1.52 21.29 16.23
CA GLY A 211 -0.50 20.60 15.45
C GLY A 211 -1.01 20.14 14.08
N ILE A 212 -0.24 20.37 13.03
CA ILE A 212 -0.49 19.78 11.70
C ILE A 212 0.75 18.98 11.29
N ARG A 213 0.58 17.70 11.00
CA ARG A 213 1.62 16.85 10.44
C ARG A 213 1.28 16.53 9.00
N ILE A 214 2.24 16.73 8.10
CA ILE A 214 2.07 16.47 6.68
C ILE A 214 3.02 15.33 6.30
N LEU A 215 2.46 14.26 5.72
CA LEU A 215 3.18 13.08 5.27
C LEU A 215 3.02 12.94 3.75
N THR A 216 4.09 13.13 3.00
CA THR A 216 4.14 12.98 1.54
C THR A 216 5.22 12.00 1.09
N THR A 217 5.75 11.18 2.00
CA THR A 217 6.88 10.29 1.70
C THR A 217 6.46 9.16 0.77
N GLY A 218 7.38 8.74 -0.11
CA GLY A 218 7.23 7.49 -0.84
C GLY A 218 7.17 6.28 0.10
N GLY A 219 6.52 5.21 -0.35
CA GLY A 219 6.49 3.94 0.35
C GLY A 219 7.87 3.27 0.33
N ARG A 220 8.10 2.39 1.31
CA ARG A 220 9.36 1.64 1.39
C ARG A 220 9.32 0.41 0.48
N GLN A 221 10.48 0.03 -0.04
CA GLN A 221 10.61 -1.23 -0.76
C GLN A 221 10.38 -2.42 0.17
N GLY A 222 9.65 -3.42 -0.32
CA GLY A 222 9.45 -4.70 0.35
C GLY A 222 10.75 -5.49 0.46
N GLN A 223 10.95 -6.15 1.59
CA GLN A 223 12.11 -7.03 1.79
C GLN A 223 12.01 -8.26 0.88
N SER A 224 13.09 -8.58 0.17
CA SER A 224 13.23 -9.84 -0.58
C SER A 224 13.25 -11.04 0.37
N GLY A 225 12.71 -12.17 -0.11
CA GLY A 225 12.78 -13.43 0.61
C GLY A 225 14.20 -14.02 0.62
N GLN A 226 14.43 -14.96 1.54
CA GLN A 226 15.69 -15.67 1.66
C GLN A 226 15.67 -16.96 0.82
N PRO A 227 16.63 -17.18 -0.10
CA PRO A 227 16.69 -18.41 -0.86
C PRO A 227 16.87 -19.65 0.01
N GLY A 228 16.27 -20.76 -0.41
CA GLY A 228 16.39 -22.02 0.29
C GLY A 228 17.78 -22.61 0.10
N LYS A 229 18.44 -23.00 1.19
CA LYS A 229 19.70 -23.78 1.14
C LYS A 229 19.49 -25.19 0.57
N GLY A 230 20.38 -25.63 -0.30
CA GLY A 230 20.45 -26.99 -0.82
C GLY A 230 21.02 -27.98 0.18
N GLY A 231 20.69 -29.26 0.01
CA GLY A 231 21.32 -30.36 0.72
C GLY A 231 22.71 -30.70 0.16
N PHE A 232 23.36 -31.71 0.74
CA PHE A 232 24.70 -32.18 0.33
C PHE A 232 24.83 -32.34 -1.19
N GLN A 233 25.87 -31.72 -1.76
CA GLN A 233 26.17 -31.71 -3.21
C GLN A 233 25.04 -31.15 -4.11
N ARG A 234 24.15 -30.31 -3.58
CA ARG A 234 23.10 -29.63 -4.36
C ARG A 234 23.18 -28.12 -4.21
N ALA A 235 22.63 -27.43 -5.22
CA ALA A 235 22.59 -25.98 -5.25
C ALA A 235 21.56 -25.41 -4.27
N ASP A 236 21.87 -24.22 -3.78
CA ASP A 236 20.91 -23.32 -3.15
C ASP A 236 19.94 -22.76 -4.21
N GLY A 237 18.77 -22.32 -3.77
CA GLY A 237 17.87 -21.53 -4.60
C GLY A 237 18.43 -20.14 -4.90
N GLY A 238 17.86 -19.48 -5.92
CA GLY A 238 18.13 -18.09 -6.24
C GLY A 238 17.07 -17.13 -5.70
N ILE A 239 17.22 -15.84 -6.01
CA ILE A 239 16.14 -14.85 -5.89
C ILE A 239 15.55 -14.63 -7.28
N LYS A 240 14.22 -14.74 -7.40
CA LYS A 240 13.49 -14.31 -8.59
C LYS A 240 13.33 -12.79 -8.55
N TYR A 241 14.05 -12.12 -9.44
CA TYR A 241 14.06 -10.66 -9.53
C TYR A 241 12.81 -10.14 -10.24
N ALA A 242 12.30 -9.01 -9.75
CA ALA A 242 11.31 -8.17 -10.42
C ALA A 242 11.93 -6.78 -10.65
N GLU A 243 11.31 -5.97 -11.51
CA GLU A 243 11.73 -4.58 -11.69
C GLU A 243 11.51 -3.78 -10.40
N ILE A 244 12.54 -3.03 -9.98
CA ILE A 244 12.45 -2.13 -8.83
C ILE A 244 12.25 -0.72 -9.37
N ILE A 245 11.05 -0.18 -9.15
CA ILE A 245 10.73 1.22 -9.36
C ILE A 245 11.05 1.98 -8.06
N PRO A 246 11.94 2.98 -8.06
CA PRO A 246 12.20 3.79 -6.88
C PRO A 246 11.00 4.69 -6.57
N SER A 247 10.59 4.75 -5.30
CA SER A 247 9.56 5.68 -4.84
C SER A 247 10.09 7.12 -4.80
N SER A 248 9.21 8.10 -4.93
CA SER A 248 9.53 9.53 -4.75
C SER A 248 8.64 10.16 -3.71
N GLU A 249 9.11 11.25 -3.12
CA GLU A 249 8.31 12.09 -2.22
C GLU A 249 7.41 13.03 -3.03
N GLY A 250 6.23 13.33 -2.49
CA GLY A 250 5.33 14.35 -3.00
C GLY A 250 5.70 15.75 -2.53
N LYS A 251 5.31 16.77 -3.30
CA LYS A 251 5.59 18.17 -2.99
C LYS A 251 4.52 18.76 -2.07
N ILE A 252 4.92 19.75 -1.27
CA ILE A 252 4.04 20.46 -0.34
C ILE A 252 3.95 21.93 -0.77
N MET A 253 2.73 22.42 -0.98
CA MET A 253 2.42 23.83 -1.11
C MET A 253 1.57 24.27 0.09
N LEU A 254 2.07 25.24 0.86
CA LEU A 254 1.37 25.82 2.01
C LEU A 254 0.97 27.25 1.69
N ILE A 255 -0.31 27.56 1.86
CA ILE A 255 -0.87 28.90 1.64
C ILE A 255 -1.60 29.32 2.91
N ASN A 256 -1.07 30.33 3.60
CA ASN A 256 -1.77 30.97 4.71
C ASN A 256 -2.70 32.06 4.16
N ARG A 257 -4.01 31.92 4.41
CA ARG A 257 -5.07 32.83 3.98
C ARG A 257 -5.39 33.93 5.00
N ASP A 258 -4.82 33.91 6.20
CA ASP A 258 -4.98 34.98 7.19
C ASP A 258 -4.31 36.30 6.76
N ASN A 259 -3.44 36.25 5.73
CA ASN A 259 -2.63 37.37 5.24
C ASN A 259 -2.97 37.77 3.78
N LEU A 260 -4.08 37.30 3.22
CA LEU A 260 -4.56 37.62 1.86
C LEU A 260 -5.82 38.48 1.96
#